data_AF-A0A968GTG0-F1
#
_entry.id   AF-A0A968GTG0-F1
#
_cell.length_a   1.000
_cell.length_b   1.000
_cell.length_c   1.000
_cell.angle_alpha   90.00
_cell.angle_beta   90.00
_cell.angle_gamma   90.00
#
_symmetry.space_group_name_H-M   'P 1'
#
loop_
_entity.id
_entity.type
_entity.pdbx_description
1 polymer ?
#
loop_
_entity_poly.entity_id
_entity_poly.type
_entity_poly.pdbx_seq_one_letter_code
_entity_poly.pdbx_strand_id
1 'polypeptide(L)'
;MLTYFFLWFPLVLIAVINGAVRESIYKKSLGDLLAHQISTATGFIIFTIYFWIIFNSWKIESSNQALLIGLMWFCLTEAFEFLAGHYIFKNSWEKIFNDYNIFKGRVWILIPIWVGIAPYLFHKLIS
;
A
#
# COMPACT_ATOMS: atom_id res chain seq x y z
N MET A 1 8.84 -16.40 7.13
CA MET A 1 8.85 -14.96 7.49
C MET A 1 9.85 -14.15 6.68
N LEU A 2 11.14 -14.52 6.62
CA LEU A 2 12.16 -13.75 5.89
C LEU A 2 11.81 -13.48 4.42
N THR A 3 11.32 -14.49 3.70
CA THR A 3 10.84 -14.33 2.31
C THR A 3 9.78 -13.24 2.20
N TYR A 4 8.77 -13.27 3.08
CA TYR A 4 7.70 -12.28 3.09
C TYR A 4 8.18 -10.88 3.48
N PHE A 5 9.21 -10.77 4.31
CA PHE A 5 9.87 -9.49 4.58
C PHE A 5 10.47 -8.90 3.29
N PHE A 6 11.16 -9.71 2.48
CA PHE A 6 11.72 -9.21 1.22
C PHE A 6 10.66 -8.93 0.14
N LEU A 7 9.55 -9.66 0.15
CA LEU A 7 8.40 -9.39 -0.72
C LEU A 7 7.69 -8.05 -0.39
N TRP A 8 8.01 -7.40 0.72
CA TRP A 8 7.52 -6.06 1.00
C TRP A 8 8.22 -4.96 0.15
N PHE A 9 9.50 -5.13 -0.22
CA PHE A 9 10.21 -4.09 -0.99
C PHE A 9 9.60 -3.80 -2.37
N PRO A 10 9.18 -4.81 -3.17
CA PRO A 10 8.44 -4.55 -4.39
C PRO A 10 7.14 -3.75 -4.17
N LEU A 11 6.43 -3.94 -3.04
CA LEU A 11 5.25 -3.11 -2.71
C LEU A 11 5.60 -1.64 -2.61
N VAL A 12 6.71 -1.33 -1.95
CA VAL A 12 7.22 0.05 -1.82
C VAL A 12 7.51 0.64 -3.20
N LEU A 13 8.21 -0.10 -4.06
CA LEU A 13 8.51 0.36 -5.42
C LEU A 13 7.24 0.62 -6.22
N ILE A 14 6.26 -0.29 -6.17
CA ILE A 14 4.97 -0.11 -6.83
C ILE A 14 4.25 1.13 -6.28
N ALA A 15 4.23 1.34 -4.96
CA ALA A 15 3.59 2.50 -4.34
C ALA A 15 4.24 3.82 -4.80
N VAL A 16 5.57 3.89 -4.79
CA VAL A 16 6.34 5.07 -5.22
C VAL A 16 6.09 5.36 -6.69
N ILE A 17 6.11 4.34 -7.56
CA ILE A 17 5.81 4.50 -8.99
C ILE A 17 4.38 4.99 -9.18
N ASN A 18 3.40 4.39 -8.51
CA ASN A 18 2.00 4.79 -8.61
C ASN A 18 1.78 6.25 -8.16
N GLY A 19 2.45 6.68 -7.08
CA GLY A 19 2.48 8.07 -6.64
C GLY A 19 3.16 9.01 -7.62
N ALA A 20 4.30 8.61 -8.19
CA ALA A 20 5.02 9.41 -9.19
C ALA A 20 4.20 9.59 -10.47
N VAL A 21 3.52 8.54 -10.94
CA VAL A 21 2.60 8.57 -12.09
C VAL A 21 1.45 9.54 -11.82
N ARG A 22 0.85 9.52 -10.61
CA ARG A 22 -0.17 10.48 -10.20
C ARG A 22 0.32 11.92 -10.35
N GLU A 23 1.44 12.24 -9.69
CA GLU A 23 1.96 13.61 -9.64
C GLU A 23 2.38 14.13 -11.03
N SER A 24 2.98 13.27 -11.86
CA SER A 24 3.56 13.69 -13.15
C SER A 24 2.58 13.65 -14.32
N ILE A 25 1.60 12.73 -14.35
CA ILE A 25 0.76 12.51 -15.53
C ILE A 25 -0.59 13.22 -15.43
N TYR A 26 -1.35 12.97 -14.36
CA TYR A 26 -2.77 13.34 -14.34
C TYR A 26 -3.19 14.27 -13.20
N LYS A 27 -2.33 14.55 -12.21
CA LYS A 27 -2.66 15.51 -11.14
C LYS A 27 -2.91 16.92 -11.65
N LYS A 28 -2.12 17.38 -12.63
CA LYS A 28 -2.25 18.75 -13.17
C LYS A 28 -3.59 18.97 -13.87
N SER A 29 -4.14 17.95 -14.53
CA SER A 29 -5.40 18.03 -15.26
C SER A 29 -6.63 17.71 -14.40
N LEU A 30 -6.52 16.79 -13.44
CA LEU A 30 -7.65 16.31 -12.63
C LEU A 30 -7.78 17.00 -11.27
N GLY A 31 -6.77 17.76 -10.85
CA GLY A 31 -6.69 18.32 -9.50
C GLY A 31 -6.26 17.28 -8.46
N ASP A 32 -5.95 17.76 -7.26
CA ASP A 32 -5.30 16.96 -6.22
C ASP A 32 -6.20 15.81 -5.70
N LEU A 33 -7.48 16.08 -5.42
CA LEU A 33 -8.38 15.10 -4.81
C LEU A 33 -8.71 13.94 -5.76
N LEU A 34 -9.14 14.24 -6.98
CA LEU A 34 -9.51 13.19 -7.94
C LEU A 34 -8.29 12.36 -8.35
N ALA A 35 -7.14 13.00 -8.55
CA ALA A 35 -5.90 12.29 -8.81
C ALA A 35 -5.49 11.38 -7.65
N HIS A 36 -5.67 11.82 -6.40
CA HIS A 36 -5.45 10.97 -5.23
C HIS A 36 -6.36 9.73 -5.25
N GLN A 37 -7.66 9.91 -5.47
CA GLN A 37 -8.63 8.81 -5.49
C GLN A 37 -8.35 7.79 -6.60
N ILE A 38 -8.05 8.27 -7.82
CA ILE A 38 -7.65 7.42 -8.94
C ILE A 38 -6.38 6.64 -8.59
N SER A 39 -5.38 7.32 -8.03
CA SER A 39 -4.11 6.69 -7.62
C SER A 39 -4.32 5.62 -6.54
N THR A 40 -5.22 5.85 -5.58
CA THR A 40 -5.59 4.84 -4.58
C THR A 40 -6.25 3.64 -5.24
N ALA A 41 -7.19 3.86 -6.16
CA ALA A 41 -7.88 2.77 -6.86
C ALA A 41 -6.90 1.95 -7.74
N THR A 42 -6.03 2.61 -8.50
CA THR A 42 -5.00 1.92 -9.31
C THR A 42 -4.02 1.18 -8.42
N GLY A 43 -3.58 1.79 -7.32
CA GLY A 43 -2.71 1.15 -6.32
C GLY A 43 -3.34 -0.11 -5.75
N PHE A 44 -4.62 -0.06 -5.37
CA PHE A 44 -5.36 -1.22 -4.85
C PHE A 44 -5.42 -2.37 -5.86
N ILE A 45 -5.71 -2.07 -7.14
CA ILE A 45 -5.75 -3.07 -8.21
C ILE A 45 -4.37 -3.70 -8.42
N ILE A 46 -3.32 -2.88 -8.56
CA ILE A 46 -1.96 -3.37 -8.80
C ILE A 46 -1.47 -4.21 -7.61
N PHE A 47 -1.74 -3.79 -6.38
CA PHE A 47 -1.40 -4.56 -5.19
C PHE A 47 -2.15 -5.89 -5.14
N THR A 48 -3.43 -5.91 -5.50
CA THR A 48 -4.21 -7.15 -5.57
C THR A 48 -3.62 -8.14 -6.59
N ILE A 49 -3.24 -7.65 -7.78
CA ILE A 49 -2.58 -8.47 -8.80
C ILE A 49 -1.24 -8.99 -8.28
N TYR A 50 -0.44 -8.13 -7.64
CA TYR A 50 0.83 -8.51 -7.05
C TYR A 50 0.66 -9.59 -5.96
N PHE A 51 -0.29 -9.41 -5.04
CA PHE A 51 -0.63 -10.39 -4.00
C PHE A 51 -1.04 -11.73 -4.59
N TRP A 52 -1.85 -11.72 -5.65
CA TRP A 52 -2.23 -12.94 -6.35
C TRP A 52 -1.01 -13.68 -6.91
N ILE A 53 -0.08 -12.98 -7.57
CA ILE A 53 1.13 -13.59 -8.14
C ILE A 53 1.99 -14.21 -7.03
N ILE A 54 2.28 -13.44 -5.98
CA ILE A 54 3.21 -13.90 -4.94
C ILE A 54 2.62 -14.99 -4.05
N PHE A 55 1.33 -14.94 -3.70
CA PHE A 55 0.74 -15.95 -2.81
C PHE A 55 0.41 -17.25 -3.53
N ASN A 56 0.34 -17.25 -4.87
CA ASN A 56 0.37 -18.48 -5.66
C ASN A 56 1.77 -19.11 -5.71
N SER A 57 2.83 -18.30 -5.67
CA SER A 57 4.23 -18.77 -5.77
C SER A 57 4.83 -19.14 -4.41
N TRP A 58 4.50 -18.38 -3.36
CA TRP A 58 4.90 -18.57 -1.97
C TRP A 58 3.65 -18.69 -1.10
N LYS A 59 3.15 -19.92 -0.99
CA LYS A 59 1.93 -20.21 -0.23
C LYS A 59 2.13 -19.94 1.26
N ILE A 60 1.13 -19.32 1.87
CA ILE A 60 1.07 -19.11 3.31
C ILE A 60 0.59 -20.39 3.99
N GLU A 61 1.36 -20.89 4.95
CA GLU A 61 1.19 -22.21 5.57
C GLU A 61 0.08 -22.24 6.63
N SER A 62 -0.23 -21.10 7.25
CA SER A 62 -1.24 -21.04 8.31
C SER A 62 -1.87 -19.66 8.46
N SER A 63 -3.05 -19.63 9.07
CA SER A 63 -3.75 -18.39 9.40
C SER A 63 -2.93 -17.48 10.34
N ASN A 64 -2.19 -18.05 11.29
CA ASN A 64 -1.29 -17.30 12.16
C ASN A 64 -0.13 -16.66 11.38
N GLN A 65 0.46 -17.40 10.44
CA GLN A 65 1.50 -16.86 9.58
C GLN A 65 0.96 -15.72 8.71
N ALA A 66 -0.26 -15.87 8.15
CA ALA A 66 -0.91 -14.84 7.36
C ALA A 66 -1.11 -13.53 8.15
N LEU A 67 -1.62 -13.63 9.38
CA LEU A 67 -1.81 -12.49 10.28
C LEU A 67 -0.48 -11.80 10.62
N LEU A 68 0.58 -12.56 10.87
CA LEU A 68 1.91 -12.00 11.16
C LEU A 68 2.51 -11.28 9.94
N ILE A 69 2.34 -11.82 8.72
CA ILE A 69 2.77 -11.16 7.48
C ILE A 69 2.03 -9.84 7.30
N GLY A 70 0.70 -9.88 7.45
CA GLY A 70 -0.16 -8.70 7.34
C GLY A 70 0.22 -7.60 8.32
N LEU A 71 0.39 -7.95 9.60
CA LEU A 71 0.80 -7.00 10.63
C LEU A 71 2.20 -6.42 10.34
N MET A 72 3.15 -7.26 9.94
CA MET A 72 4.50 -6.83 9.58
C MET A 72 4.45 -5.83 8.41
N TRP A 73 3.74 -6.15 7.33
CA TRP A 73 3.64 -5.28 6.16
C TRP A 73 2.90 -3.98 6.46
N PHE A 74 1.82 -4.02 7.26
CA PHE A 74 1.12 -2.82 7.71
C PHE A 74 2.08 -1.88 8.44
N CYS A 75 2.76 -2.37 9.48
CA CYS A 75 3.68 -1.56 10.27
C CYS A 75 4.85 -1.00 9.44
N LEU A 76 5.43 -1.80 8.55
CA LEU A 76 6.50 -1.35 7.66
C LEU A 76 6.00 -0.30 6.67
N THR A 77 4.78 -0.44 6.14
CA THR A 77 4.19 0.50 5.18
C THR A 77 3.91 1.84 5.84
N GLU A 78 3.30 1.85 7.03
CA GLU A 78 3.08 3.08 7.79
C GLU A 78 4.42 3.73 8.16
N ALA A 79 5.37 2.96 8.72
CA ALA A 79 6.69 3.49 9.05
C ALA A 79 7.38 4.09 7.83
N PHE A 80 7.33 3.43 6.67
CA PHE A 80 7.88 3.97 5.42
C PHE A 80 7.16 5.25 5.01
N GLU A 81 5.82 5.28 5.00
CA GLU A 81 5.04 6.45 4.58
C GLU A 81 5.40 7.68 5.42
N PHE A 82 5.45 7.54 6.74
CA PHE A 82 5.78 8.65 7.63
C PHE A 82 7.26 9.04 7.54
N LEU A 83 8.20 8.07 7.58
CA LEU A 83 9.63 8.35 7.56
C LEU A 83 10.10 8.85 6.18
N ALA A 84 9.79 8.13 5.11
CA ALA A 84 10.15 8.53 3.75
C ALA A 84 9.37 9.79 3.34
N GLY A 85 8.07 9.85 3.62
CA GLY A 85 7.24 11.03 3.36
C GLY A 85 7.84 12.29 3.93
N HIS A 86 8.24 12.26 5.21
CA HIS A 86 8.78 13.42 5.88
C HIS A 86 10.26 13.68 5.52
N TYR A 87 11.13 12.69 5.67
CA TYR A 87 12.57 12.92 5.57
C TYR A 87 13.11 12.87 4.14
N ILE A 88 12.54 12.04 3.26
CA ILE A 88 13.00 11.87 1.88
C ILE A 88 12.23 12.81 0.94
N PHE A 89 10.89 12.75 0.98
CA PHE A 89 10.02 13.55 0.11
C PHE A 89 9.72 14.95 0.64
N LYS A 90 10.24 15.30 1.83
CA LYS A 90 10.14 16.63 2.46
C LYS A 90 8.69 17.11 2.64
N ASN A 91 7.74 16.18 2.78
CA ASN A 91 6.36 16.53 3.10
C ASN A 91 6.25 16.96 4.57
N SER A 92 5.40 17.93 4.86
CA SER A 92 5.04 18.25 6.24
C SER A 92 4.23 17.11 6.87
N TRP A 93 4.29 16.96 8.19
CA TRP A 93 3.45 16.01 8.92
C TRP A 93 1.97 16.25 8.63
N GLU A 94 1.54 17.51 8.61
CA GLU A 94 0.16 17.89 8.26
C GLU A 94 -0.27 17.36 6.90
N LYS A 95 0.62 17.41 5.89
CA LYS A 95 0.33 16.88 4.55
C LYS A 95 0.15 15.36 4.60
N ILE A 96 1.03 14.64 5.29
CA ILE A 96 0.94 13.18 5.44
C ILE A 96 -0.36 12.81 6.16
N PHE A 97 -0.65 13.44 7.31
CA PHE A 97 -1.89 13.19 8.04
C PHE A 97 -3.14 13.57 7.25
N ASN A 98 -3.06 14.61 6.41
CA ASN A 98 -4.20 15.00 5.58
C ASN A 98 -4.61 13.86 4.65
N ASP A 99 -3.66 13.07 4.09
CA ASP A 99 -3.96 11.91 3.23
C ASP A 99 -4.80 10.81 3.94
N TYR A 100 -4.85 10.80 5.27
CA TYR A 100 -5.70 9.91 6.08
C TYR A 100 -7.09 10.50 6.40
N ASN A 101 -7.36 11.74 6.01
CA ASN A 101 -8.62 12.41 6.30
C ASN A 101 -9.73 11.97 5.33
N ILE A 102 -10.41 10.89 5.69
CA ILE A 102 -11.54 10.34 4.93
C ILE A 102 -12.70 11.33 4.77
N PHE A 103 -12.89 12.26 5.71
CA PHE A 103 -13.93 13.31 5.61
C PHE A 103 -13.63 14.33 4.51
N LYS A 104 -12.36 14.46 4.11
CA LYS A 104 -11.95 15.25 2.94
C LYS A 104 -11.89 14.41 1.66
N GLY A 105 -12.40 13.18 1.68
CA GLY A 105 -12.40 12.26 0.54
C GLY A 105 -11.02 11.66 0.22
N ARG A 106 -10.05 11.78 1.13
CA ARG A 106 -8.72 11.18 0.98
C ARG A 106 -8.75 9.78 1.56
N VAL A 107 -8.46 8.81 0.70
CA VAL A 107 -8.78 7.40 0.91
C VAL A 107 -7.52 6.54 0.96
N TRP A 108 -6.36 7.16 1.19
CA TRP A 108 -5.07 6.47 1.26
C TRP A 108 -5.08 5.32 2.27
N ILE A 109 -5.73 5.50 3.43
CA ILE A 109 -5.85 4.49 4.50
C ILE A 109 -6.36 3.11 4.02
N LEU A 110 -7.07 3.06 2.88
CA LEU A 110 -7.50 1.81 2.27
C LEU A 110 -6.32 0.94 1.82
N ILE A 111 -5.22 1.54 1.38
CA ILE A 111 -4.02 0.82 0.93
C ILE A 111 -3.32 0.07 2.07
N PRO A 112 -2.90 0.70 3.18
CA PRO A 112 -2.25 -0.01 4.28
C PRO A 112 -3.20 -1.03 4.92
N ILE A 113 -4.49 -0.71 5.07
CA ILE A 113 -5.50 -1.70 5.52
C ILE A 113 -5.51 -2.92 4.60
N TRP A 114 -5.54 -2.69 3.28
CA TRP A 114 -5.51 -3.78 2.30
C TRP A 114 -4.23 -4.60 2.40
N VAL A 115 -3.07 -3.95 2.49
CA VAL A 115 -1.76 -4.59 2.68
C VAL A 115 -1.73 -5.46 3.94
N GLY A 116 -2.38 -5.01 5.02
CA GLY A 116 -2.48 -5.75 6.27
C GLY A 116 -3.45 -6.94 6.22
N ILE A 117 -4.58 -6.81 5.52
CA ILE A 117 -5.63 -7.83 5.50
C ILE A 117 -5.44 -8.86 4.38
N ALA A 118 -4.86 -8.45 3.24
CA ALA A 118 -4.74 -9.28 2.05
C ALA A 118 -4.03 -10.62 2.31
N PRO A 119 -2.93 -10.73 3.07
CA PRO A 119 -2.29 -12.02 3.32
C PRO A 119 -3.25 -13.05 3.92
N TYR A 120 -4.11 -12.65 4.86
CA TYR A 120 -5.09 -13.53 5.47
C TYR A 120 -6.18 -13.96 4.49
N LEU A 121 -6.72 -13.00 3.72
CA LEU A 121 -7.75 -13.28 2.72
C LEU A 121 -7.22 -14.20 1.61
N PHE A 122 -6.04 -13.92 1.08
CA PHE A 122 -5.43 -14.74 0.04
C PHE A 122 -5.05 -16.12 0.54
N HIS A 123 -4.59 -16.25 1.79
CA HIS A 123 -4.42 -17.55 2.43
C HIS A 123 -5.74 -18.33 2.39
N LYS A 124 -6.87 -17.76 2.81
CA LYS A 124 -8.18 -18.43 2.80
C LYS A 124 -8.73 -18.75 1.40
N LEU A 125 -8.36 -17.96 0.39
CA LEU A 125 -8.86 -18.13 -0.99
C LEU A 125 -8.04 -19.12 -1.82
N ILE A 126 -6.74 -19.28 -1.52
CA ILE A 126 -5.79 -20.10 -2.30
C ILE A 126 -5.42 -21.41 -1.57
N SER A 127 -5.69 -21.52 -0.27
CA SER A 127 -5.46 -22.73 0.54
C SER A 127 -6.47 -23.84 0.26
#